data_AF-A0A9N8EBZ6-F1
#
_entry.id   AF-A0A9N8EBZ6-F1
#
_cell.length_a   1.000
_cell.length_b   1.000
_cell.length_c   1.000
_cell.angle_alpha   90.00
_cell.angle_beta   90.00
_cell.angle_gamma   90.00
#
_symmetry.space_group_name_H-M   'P 1'
#
loop_
_entity.id
_entity.type
_entity.pdbx_description
1 polymer ?
#
loop_
_entity_poly.entity_id
_entity_poly.type
_entity_poly.pdbx_seq_one_letter_code
_entity_poly.pdbx_strand_id
1 'polypeptide(L)'
;MASIANNLNNPHFDQVVIILDSATELSNCDHFRSKMKQFQRRFRRWSDDNQIHDVLLPKNKNKPILTCIDRPEGQPSYFDMFRYASNPDIVTSEVVIMGNADQAFDDSVSWASLIKNRTLLTLPTQGYQQDRAPPRVQAFFQFASTQGVSKRKSKTESGTVNIPNRCAKATTLSWDSYVFPRALLEEKISETAFQRGVLTGPNGEPNGMAYFPMNMQGAEDAALWAVTKKLRNIQVAYGCDIIKTWHFHAARKMHLSGGKQIHWDWQHPITISGKAHTRVEFNNTLLVPTPWRKPRDELDDAFVIQPAEFMQQ
;
A
#
# COMPACT_ATOMS: atom_id res chain seq x y z
N MET A 1 10.18 -7.56 6.26
CA MET A 1 11.62 -7.48 5.90
C MET A 1 11.88 -7.94 4.47
N ALA A 2 11.48 -9.14 4.06
CA ALA A 2 11.77 -9.63 2.71
C ALA A 2 11.19 -8.77 1.59
N SER A 3 9.95 -8.26 1.73
CA SER A 3 9.35 -7.34 0.76
C SER A 3 10.13 -6.02 0.66
N ILE A 4 10.46 -5.43 1.81
CA ILE A 4 11.32 -4.24 1.88
C ILE A 4 12.68 -4.50 1.23
N ALA A 5 13.30 -5.66 1.49
CA ALA A 5 14.57 -6.02 0.89
C ALA A 5 14.46 -6.19 -0.63
N ASN A 6 13.38 -6.78 -1.14
CA ASN A 6 13.09 -6.82 -2.58
C ASN A 6 13.01 -5.40 -3.15
N ASN A 7 12.28 -4.49 -2.51
CA ASN A 7 12.12 -3.11 -2.97
C ASN A 7 13.46 -2.34 -2.93
N LEU A 8 14.27 -2.56 -1.89
CA LEU A 8 15.64 -2.02 -1.79
C LEU A 8 16.62 -2.58 -2.84
N ASN A 9 16.25 -3.64 -3.56
CA ASN A 9 17.02 -4.18 -4.69
C ASN A 9 16.27 -4.03 -6.02
N ASN A 10 15.14 -3.32 -6.03
CA ASN A 10 14.44 -2.98 -7.25
C ASN A 10 15.06 -1.70 -7.83
N PRO A 11 15.56 -1.75 -9.07
CA PRO A 11 16.35 -0.67 -9.66
C PRO A 11 15.53 0.56 -10.07
N HIS A 12 14.21 0.52 -9.86
CA HIS A 12 13.29 1.60 -10.21
C HIS A 12 12.84 2.40 -8.99
N PHE A 13 13.33 2.06 -7.79
CA PHE A 13 13.19 2.92 -6.61
C PHE A 13 14.46 3.72 -6.38
N ASP A 14 14.30 5.02 -6.12
CA ASP A 14 15.40 5.87 -5.65
C ASP A 14 15.45 5.94 -4.11
N GLN A 15 14.29 5.71 -3.47
CA GLN A 15 14.11 5.81 -2.03
C GLN A 15 13.09 4.78 -1.54
N VAL A 16 13.32 4.23 -0.35
CA VAL A 16 12.35 3.46 0.41
C VAL A 16 12.24 4.08 1.80
N VAL A 17 11.07 4.64 2.12
CA VAL A 17 10.78 5.23 3.43
C VAL A 17 9.94 4.26 4.25
N ILE A 18 10.39 3.94 5.46
CA ILE A 18 9.67 3.07 6.40
C ILE A 18 9.23 3.89 7.60
N ILE A 19 7.93 3.91 7.87
CA ILE A 19 7.38 4.41 9.13
C ILE A 19 7.26 3.21 10.07
N LEU A 20 8.12 3.15 11.08
CA LEU A 20 8.17 2.04 12.02
C LEU A 20 7.20 2.32 13.17
N ASP A 21 6.12 1.55 13.23
CA ASP A 21 5.09 1.68 14.23
C ASP A 21 5.50 1.14 15.60
N SER A 22 4.98 1.77 16.65
CA SER A 22 5.20 1.35 18.05
C SER A 22 6.68 1.23 18.40
N ALA A 23 7.49 2.18 17.93
CA ALA A 23 8.92 2.19 18.19
C ALA A 23 9.18 2.25 19.70
N THR A 24 10.09 1.40 20.18
CA THR A 24 10.53 1.32 21.58
C THR A 24 12.06 1.39 21.63
N GLU A 25 12.63 1.57 22.83
CA GLU A 25 14.09 1.51 23.02
C GLU A 25 14.71 0.21 22.48
N LEU A 26 13.96 -0.91 22.51
CA LEU A 26 14.40 -2.23 22.06
C LEU A 26 14.01 -2.55 20.61
N SER A 27 13.19 -1.72 19.97
CA SER A 27 12.70 -1.93 18.60
C SER A 27 12.45 -0.57 17.94
N ASN A 28 13.48 -0.07 17.27
CA ASN A 28 13.52 1.24 16.63
C ASN A 28 14.20 1.15 15.25
N CYS A 29 14.35 2.28 14.58
CA CYS A 29 14.95 2.37 13.26
C CYS A 29 16.39 1.88 13.21
N ASP A 30 17.18 2.04 14.27
CA ASP A 30 18.56 1.54 14.31
C ASP A 30 18.61 0.01 14.39
N HIS A 31 17.76 -0.58 15.23
CA HIS A 31 17.55 -2.02 15.27
C HIS A 31 17.06 -2.56 13.91
N PHE A 32 16.08 -1.90 13.31
CA PHE A 32 15.56 -2.26 11.99
C PHE A 32 16.65 -2.21 10.90
N ARG A 33 17.43 -1.12 10.82
CA ARG A 33 18.55 -0.98 9.88
C ARG A 33 19.59 -2.06 10.07
N SER A 34 19.95 -2.37 11.32
CA SER A 34 20.90 -3.45 11.64
C SER A 34 20.39 -4.81 11.16
N LYS A 35 19.12 -5.14 11.46
CA LYS A 35 18.50 -6.39 11.01
C LYS A 35 18.36 -6.45 9.49
N MET A 36 18.05 -5.33 8.83
CA MET A 36 17.96 -5.26 7.36
C MET A 36 19.32 -5.51 6.70
N LYS A 37 20.40 -4.89 7.21
CA LYS A 37 21.78 -5.16 6.75
C LYS A 37 22.14 -6.64 6.91
N GLN A 38 21.82 -7.24 8.06
CA GLN A 38 22.05 -8.66 8.30
C GLN A 38 21.22 -9.55 7.37
N PHE A 39 19.96 -9.20 7.11
CA PHE A 39 19.10 -9.91 6.16
C PHE A 39 19.69 -9.88 4.74
N GLN A 40 20.07 -8.70 4.24
CA GLN A 40 20.67 -8.56 2.91
C GLN A 40 22.00 -9.31 2.77
N ARG A 41 22.85 -9.31 3.81
CA ARG A 41 24.10 -10.08 3.81
C ARG A 41 23.86 -11.58 3.72
N ARG A 42 22.90 -12.10 4.48
CA ARG A 42 22.53 -13.52 4.43
C ARG A 42 21.88 -13.90 3.09
N PHE A 43 21.02 -13.03 2.56
CA PHE A 43 20.42 -13.23 1.24
C PHE A 43 21.48 -13.33 0.15
N ARG A 44 22.50 -12.47 0.16
CA ARG A 44 23.61 -12.52 -0.81
C ARG A 44 24.33 -13.86 -0.79
N ARG A 45 24.76 -14.32 0.39
CA ARG A 45 25.39 -15.64 0.54
C ARG A 45 24.49 -16.76 0.01
N TRP A 46 23.22 -16.74 0.41
CA TRP A 46 22.25 -17.70 -0.08
C TRP A 46 22.07 -17.65 -1.60
N SER A 47 22.05 -16.46 -2.21
CA SER A 47 21.93 -16.32 -3.67
C SER A 47 23.19 -16.77 -4.41
N ASP A 48 24.37 -16.61 -3.81
CA ASP A 48 25.65 -17.10 -4.35
C ASP A 48 25.68 -18.63 -4.31
N ASP A 49 25.34 -19.23 -3.16
CA ASP A 49 25.28 -20.68 -2.94
C ASP A 49 24.29 -21.36 -3.91
N ASN A 50 23.22 -20.66 -4.30
CA ASN A 50 22.21 -21.14 -5.24
C ASN A 50 22.46 -20.70 -6.69
N GLN A 51 23.58 -20.03 -6.99
CA GLN A 51 23.97 -19.58 -8.34
C GLN A 51 22.93 -18.68 -9.04
N ILE A 52 22.17 -17.90 -8.26
CA ILE A 52 21.13 -16.99 -8.76
C ILE A 52 21.49 -15.51 -8.55
N HIS A 53 22.63 -15.21 -7.92
CA HIS A 53 23.05 -13.83 -7.60
C HIS A 53 23.00 -12.88 -8.81
N ASP A 54 23.57 -13.30 -9.95
CA ASP A 54 23.71 -12.46 -11.14
C ASP A 54 22.38 -12.17 -11.86
N VAL A 55 21.35 -12.97 -11.60
CA VAL A 55 20.00 -12.79 -12.14
C VAL A 55 19.19 -11.82 -11.28
N LEU A 56 19.51 -11.68 -9.99
CA LEU A 56 18.63 -11.03 -9.00
C LEU A 56 19.13 -9.68 -8.52
N LEU A 57 20.45 -9.44 -8.57
CA LEU A 57 21.08 -8.23 -8.05
C LEU A 57 21.83 -7.51 -9.17
N PRO A 58 21.30 -6.37 -9.66
CA PRO A 58 22.00 -5.59 -10.68
C PRO A 58 23.40 -5.21 -10.18
N LYS A 59 24.44 -5.58 -10.92
CA LYS A 59 25.85 -5.39 -10.50
C LYS A 59 26.24 -3.92 -10.34
N ASN A 60 25.59 -3.00 -11.05
CA ASN A 60 25.94 -1.57 -11.12
C ASN A 60 24.72 -0.63 -11.12
N LYS A 61 23.99 -0.53 -10.00
CA LYS A 61 22.98 0.52 -9.84
C LYS A 61 23.08 1.19 -8.47
N ASN A 62 22.80 2.50 -8.45
CA ASN A 62 22.56 3.25 -7.22
C ASN A 62 21.45 2.54 -6.47
N LYS A 63 21.75 2.10 -5.25
CA LYS A 63 20.74 1.45 -4.42
C LYS A 63 19.78 2.50 -3.89
N PRO A 64 18.48 2.17 -3.78
CA PRO A 64 17.52 3.03 -3.14
C PRO A 64 18.00 3.42 -1.73
N ILE A 65 17.84 4.69 -1.37
CA ILE A 65 18.13 5.18 -0.02
C ILE A 65 17.07 4.63 0.94
N LEU A 66 17.50 3.99 2.04
CA LEU A 66 16.61 3.54 3.10
C LEU A 66 16.45 4.63 4.16
N THR A 67 15.30 5.31 4.16
CA THR A 67 14.89 6.19 5.26
C THR A 67 14.00 5.39 6.22
N CYS A 68 14.18 5.58 7.52
CA CYS A 68 13.36 4.98 8.55
C CYS A 68 12.99 6.06 9.56
N ILE A 69 11.72 6.13 9.93
CA ILE A 69 11.15 7.07 10.89
C ILE A 69 10.54 6.27 12.04
N ASP A 70 11.00 6.52 13.26
CA ASP A 70 10.41 5.96 14.47
C ASP A 70 9.10 6.68 14.79
N ARG A 71 8.02 5.92 15.03
CA ARG A 71 6.72 6.44 15.46
C ARG A 71 6.31 5.82 16.80
N PRO A 72 6.72 6.43 17.93
CA PRO A 72 6.41 5.89 19.26
C PRO A 72 4.91 5.90 19.57
N GLU A 73 4.12 6.74 18.90
CA GLU A 73 2.66 6.87 19.08
C GLU A 73 1.86 5.69 18.51
N GLY A 74 2.55 4.70 17.92
CA GLY A 74 1.93 3.45 17.45
C GLY A 74 1.75 3.40 15.94
N GLN A 75 0.70 2.70 15.49
CA GLN A 75 0.42 2.50 14.07
C GLN A 75 -0.02 3.79 13.37
N PRO A 76 0.57 4.16 12.21
CA PRO A 76 0.13 5.34 11.46
C PRO A 76 -1.27 5.16 10.89
N SER A 77 -2.01 6.27 10.87
CA SER A 77 -3.24 6.39 10.10
C SER A 77 -2.95 6.62 8.61
N TYR A 78 -3.96 6.44 7.76
CA TYR A 78 -3.81 6.85 6.35
C TYR A 78 -3.55 8.35 6.18
N PHE A 79 -4.08 9.20 7.07
CA PHE A 79 -3.76 10.62 7.08
C PHE A 79 -2.27 10.86 7.33
N ASP A 80 -1.71 10.22 8.36
CA ASP A 80 -0.28 10.31 8.66
C ASP A 80 0.56 9.88 7.47
N MET A 81 0.20 8.76 6.84
CA MET A 81 0.94 8.19 5.71
C MET A 81 0.91 9.11 4.50
N PHE A 82 -0.23 9.70 4.16
CA PHE A 82 -0.29 10.70 3.10
C PHE A 82 0.50 11.96 3.45
N ARG A 83 0.50 12.39 4.71
CA ARG A 83 1.29 13.54 5.18
C ARG A 83 2.80 13.26 5.12
N TYR A 84 3.24 12.05 5.45
CA TYR A 84 4.63 11.62 5.27
C TYR A 84 4.99 11.58 3.78
N ALA A 85 4.11 11.00 2.96
CA ALA A 85 4.30 10.87 1.53
C ALA A 85 4.41 12.21 0.80
N SER A 86 3.67 13.23 1.24
CA SER A 86 3.66 14.56 0.63
C SER A 86 4.79 15.47 1.10
N ASN A 87 5.48 15.12 2.21
CA ASN A 87 6.50 15.97 2.80
C ASN A 87 7.83 15.88 2.02
N PRO A 88 8.29 16.98 1.39
CA PRO A 88 9.52 16.99 0.59
C PRO A 88 10.81 16.76 1.40
N ASP A 89 10.78 17.02 2.71
CA ASP A 89 11.93 16.74 3.60
C ASP A 89 12.08 15.24 3.90
N ILE A 90 11.03 14.45 3.63
CA ILE A 90 10.98 13.02 3.91
C ILE A 90 11.03 12.20 2.62
N VAL A 91 10.21 12.57 1.64
CA VAL A 91 10.09 11.92 0.34
C VAL A 91 10.55 12.87 -0.75
N THR A 92 11.69 12.55 -1.36
CA THR A 92 12.31 13.42 -2.38
C THR A 92 11.83 13.11 -3.80
N SER A 93 11.31 11.90 -4.03
CA SER A 93 10.81 11.48 -5.34
C SER A 93 9.53 12.21 -5.75
N GLU A 94 9.36 12.41 -7.07
CA GLU A 94 8.17 13.04 -7.65
C GLU A 94 6.94 12.13 -7.65
N VAL A 95 7.14 10.82 -7.75
CA VAL A 95 6.07 9.81 -7.69
C VAL A 95 6.27 8.98 -6.43
N VAL A 96 5.17 8.75 -5.70
CA VAL A 96 5.17 8.01 -4.45
C VAL A 96 4.36 6.74 -4.59
N ILE A 97 4.90 5.65 -4.03
CA ILE A 97 4.18 4.42 -3.78
C ILE A 97 4.02 4.26 -2.28
N MET A 98 2.78 4.33 -1.81
CA MET A 98 2.43 4.26 -0.40
C MET A 98 1.66 2.98 -0.14
N GLY A 99 2.11 2.14 0.80
CA GLY A 99 1.43 0.88 1.10
C GLY A 99 2.03 0.16 2.31
N ASN A 100 1.48 -1.01 2.61
CA ASN A 100 1.96 -1.85 3.71
C ASN A 100 3.38 -2.40 3.43
N ALA A 101 4.15 -2.59 4.50
CA ALA A 101 5.54 -3.04 4.44
C ALA A 101 5.74 -4.50 3.99
N ASP A 102 4.64 -5.23 3.77
CA ASP A 102 4.61 -6.59 3.24
C ASP A 102 4.47 -6.66 1.70
N GLN A 103 4.33 -5.51 1.03
CA GLN A 103 4.24 -5.40 -0.42
C GLN A 103 5.62 -5.39 -1.09
N ALA A 104 5.81 -6.29 -2.07
CA ALA A 104 7.00 -6.39 -2.89
C ALA A 104 6.67 -6.05 -4.35
N PHE A 105 7.37 -5.10 -4.94
CA PHE A 105 7.15 -4.66 -6.31
C PHE A 105 8.16 -5.31 -7.27
N ASP A 106 7.68 -5.73 -8.44
CA ASP A 106 8.56 -6.15 -9.54
C ASP A 106 8.95 -4.96 -10.44
N ASP A 107 9.60 -5.24 -11.57
CA ASP A 107 10.14 -4.20 -12.44
C ASP A 107 9.06 -3.42 -13.22
N SER A 108 7.80 -3.88 -13.19
CA SER A 108 6.66 -3.09 -13.68
C SER A 108 6.44 -1.79 -12.90
N VAL A 109 7.04 -1.65 -11.72
CA VAL A 109 7.03 -0.38 -10.98
C VAL A 109 7.70 0.77 -11.76
N SER A 110 8.52 0.46 -12.76
CA SER A 110 9.07 1.45 -13.69
C SER A 110 8.01 2.28 -14.40
N TRP A 111 6.79 1.75 -14.59
CA TRP A 111 5.67 2.48 -15.18
C TRP A 111 5.12 3.58 -14.27
N ALA A 112 5.47 3.60 -12.98
CA ALA A 112 5.02 4.63 -12.04
C ALA A 112 5.47 6.03 -12.47
N SER A 113 6.64 6.17 -13.10
CA SER A 113 7.15 7.46 -13.60
C SER A 113 6.33 8.03 -14.76
N LEU A 114 5.50 7.22 -15.41
CA LEU A 114 4.65 7.63 -16.53
C LEU A 114 3.24 8.03 -16.10
N ILE A 115 2.95 7.99 -14.79
CA ILE A 115 1.66 8.39 -14.25
C ILE A 115 1.45 9.89 -14.49
N LYS A 116 0.34 10.23 -15.12
CA LYS A 116 -0.01 11.62 -15.42
C LYS A 116 -0.21 12.43 -14.14
N ASN A 117 0.07 13.73 -14.22
CA ASN A 117 -0.33 14.69 -13.20
C ASN A 117 -1.83 14.56 -12.89
N ARG A 118 -2.19 14.61 -11.62
CA ARG A 118 -3.56 14.38 -11.09
C ARG A 118 -4.11 12.96 -11.19
N THR A 119 -3.29 11.95 -11.43
CA THR A 119 -3.72 10.54 -11.36
C THR A 119 -3.32 9.88 -10.05
N LEU A 120 -4.25 9.14 -9.43
CA LEU A 120 -4.00 8.25 -8.31
C LEU A 120 -4.36 6.83 -8.72
N LEU A 121 -3.40 5.92 -8.63
CA LEU A 121 -3.61 4.50 -8.86
C LEU A 121 -3.82 3.77 -7.54
N THR A 122 -4.84 2.93 -7.49
CA THR A 122 -5.00 1.92 -6.43
C THR A 122 -4.42 0.59 -6.92
N LEU A 123 -3.55 -0.04 -6.12
CA LEU A 123 -2.88 -1.29 -6.45
C LEU A 123 -3.25 -2.40 -5.47
N PRO A 124 -4.14 -3.33 -5.88
CA PRO A 124 -4.25 -4.60 -5.17
C PRO A 124 -3.08 -5.52 -5.46
N THR A 125 -2.90 -6.50 -4.59
CA THR A 125 -1.89 -7.52 -4.79
C THR A 125 -2.27 -8.56 -5.85
N GLN A 126 -1.28 -8.95 -6.65
CA GLN A 126 -1.30 -10.18 -7.46
C GLN A 126 -1.32 -11.45 -6.57
N GLY A 127 -1.23 -11.28 -5.25
CA GLY A 127 -1.08 -12.35 -4.28
C GLY A 127 0.36 -12.85 -4.27
N TYR A 128 0.51 -14.14 -3.99
CA TYR A 128 1.76 -14.84 -4.17
C TYR A 128 1.45 -16.25 -4.66
N GLN A 129 1.98 -16.54 -5.83
CA GLN A 129 2.04 -17.87 -6.42
C GLN A 129 3.45 -18.02 -6.97
N GLN A 130 4.16 -19.06 -6.53
CA GLN A 130 5.57 -19.27 -6.83
C GLN A 130 5.83 -19.20 -8.34
N ASP A 131 4.98 -19.84 -9.16
CA ASP A 131 5.17 -19.92 -10.60
C ASP A 131 4.78 -18.65 -11.38
N ARG A 132 4.22 -17.63 -10.72
CA ARG A 132 3.80 -16.36 -11.37
C ARG A 132 4.67 -15.17 -11.00
N ALA A 133 5.24 -15.15 -9.81
CA ALA A 133 6.10 -14.06 -9.38
C ALA A 133 7.37 -14.01 -10.23
N PRO A 134 7.94 -12.83 -10.56
CA PRO A 134 9.23 -12.78 -11.25
C PRO A 134 10.37 -13.38 -10.41
N PRO A 135 11.47 -13.84 -11.02
CA PRO A 135 12.56 -14.54 -10.32
C PRO A 135 13.08 -13.81 -9.07
N ARG A 136 13.25 -12.48 -9.13
CA ARG A 136 13.67 -11.66 -7.97
C ARG A 136 12.70 -11.75 -6.80
N VAL A 137 11.41 -11.57 -7.08
CA VAL A 137 10.35 -11.63 -6.07
C VAL A 137 10.28 -13.05 -5.48
N GLN A 138 10.36 -14.08 -6.32
CA GLN A 138 10.41 -15.48 -5.86
C GLN A 138 11.58 -15.72 -4.91
N ALA A 139 12.79 -15.30 -5.30
CA ALA A 139 14.00 -15.55 -4.52
C ALA A 139 13.94 -14.91 -3.12
N PHE A 140 13.49 -13.66 -3.01
CA PHE A 140 13.33 -13.01 -1.70
C PHE A 140 12.28 -13.70 -0.84
N PHE A 141 11.16 -14.13 -1.45
CA PHE A 141 10.12 -14.87 -0.73
C PHE A 141 10.61 -16.25 -0.25
N GLN A 142 11.30 -17.00 -1.12
CA GLN A 142 11.84 -18.32 -0.81
C GLN A 142 12.89 -18.22 0.30
N PHE A 143 13.84 -17.29 0.19
CA PHE A 143 14.82 -17.04 1.23
C PHE A 143 14.16 -16.70 2.58
N ALA A 144 13.14 -15.82 2.59
CA ALA A 144 12.40 -15.52 3.81
C ALA A 144 11.73 -16.76 4.43
N SER A 145 11.24 -17.66 3.57
CA SER A 145 10.60 -18.91 3.97
C SER A 145 11.61 -19.90 4.56
N THR A 146 12.83 -20.00 4.01
CA THR A 146 13.89 -20.89 4.55
C THR A 146 14.45 -20.41 5.90
N GLN A 147 14.35 -19.12 6.21
CA GLN A 147 14.74 -18.57 7.52
C GLN A 147 13.71 -18.86 8.64
N GLY A 148 12.71 -19.71 8.40
CA GLY A 148 11.72 -20.12 9.41
C GLY A 148 10.70 -19.05 9.76
N VAL A 149 10.58 -17.99 8.96
CA VAL A 149 9.61 -16.91 9.18
C VAL A 149 8.20 -17.40 8.81
N SER A 150 8.07 -18.29 7.82
CA SER A 150 6.81 -18.94 7.45
C SER A 150 6.64 -20.32 8.11
N LYS A 151 6.44 -20.37 9.43
CA LYS A 151 5.99 -21.62 10.10
C LYS A 151 4.50 -21.92 9.91
N ARG A 152 3.76 -21.09 9.17
CA ARG A 152 2.46 -21.50 8.64
C ARG A 152 2.74 -22.46 7.49
N LYS A 153 2.76 -23.76 7.80
CA LYS A 153 2.31 -24.76 6.84
C LYS A 153 0.92 -24.30 6.38
N SER A 154 0.86 -23.62 5.24
CA SER A 154 -0.36 -23.53 4.45
C SER A 154 -0.83 -24.97 4.31
N LYS A 155 -1.99 -25.31 4.89
CA LYS A 155 -2.63 -26.63 4.71
C LYS A 155 -3.17 -26.70 3.28
N THR A 156 -2.27 -26.66 2.31
CA THR A 156 -2.50 -27.08 0.94
C THR A 156 -1.63 -28.32 0.78
N GLU A 157 -2.23 -29.43 0.35
CA GLU A 157 -1.59 -30.75 0.23
C GLU A 157 -0.34 -30.74 -0.69
N SER A 158 -0.08 -29.64 -1.40
CA SER A 158 1.05 -29.40 -2.29
C SER A 158 2.23 -28.61 -1.69
N GLY A 159 2.15 -28.12 -0.44
CA GLY A 159 3.25 -27.34 0.17
C GLY A 159 3.46 -25.92 -0.41
N THR A 160 2.61 -25.46 -1.32
CA THR A 160 2.66 -24.13 -1.93
C THR A 160 1.89 -23.09 -1.11
N VAL A 161 2.54 -21.97 -0.76
CA VAL A 161 1.87 -20.81 -0.16
C VAL A 161 1.08 -20.11 -1.26
N ASN A 162 -0.26 -20.24 -1.23
CA ASN A 162 -1.15 -19.56 -2.17
C ASN A 162 -1.78 -18.35 -1.47
N ILE A 163 -1.25 -17.16 -1.73
CA ILE A 163 -1.88 -15.91 -1.28
C ILE A 163 -2.81 -15.45 -2.42
N PRO A 164 -4.10 -15.20 -2.14
CA PRO A 164 -5.08 -14.89 -3.18
C PRO A 164 -4.66 -13.72 -4.05
N ASN A 165 -4.78 -13.90 -5.37
CA ASN A 165 -4.66 -12.81 -6.32
C ASN A 165 -5.91 -11.92 -6.20
N ARG A 166 -5.73 -10.69 -5.68
CA ARG A 166 -6.78 -9.69 -5.53
C ARG A 166 -7.06 -8.92 -6.83
N CYS A 167 -6.24 -9.12 -7.84
CA CYS A 167 -6.43 -8.56 -9.17
C CYS A 167 -7.29 -9.41 -10.10
N ALA A 168 -7.34 -10.72 -9.87
CA ALA A 168 -8.06 -11.66 -10.73
C ALA A 168 -9.58 -11.73 -10.45
N LYS A 169 -10.08 -11.06 -9.40
CA LYS A 169 -11.49 -11.06 -9.04
C LYS A 169 -12.00 -9.64 -8.91
N ALA A 170 -13.23 -9.42 -9.35
CA ALA A 170 -14.06 -8.23 -9.07
C ALA A 170 -14.37 -8.04 -7.56
N THR A 171 -13.53 -8.55 -6.66
CA THR A 171 -13.49 -8.13 -5.27
C THR A 171 -12.66 -6.84 -5.19
N THR A 172 -13.16 -5.79 -5.83
CA THR A 172 -12.53 -4.47 -5.99
C THR A 172 -12.55 -3.63 -4.71
N LEU A 173 -12.64 -4.28 -3.55
CA LEU A 173 -12.93 -3.66 -2.26
C LEU A 173 -11.74 -3.70 -1.29
N SER A 174 -10.52 -3.92 -1.79
CA SER A 174 -9.30 -3.83 -0.99
C SER A 174 -8.09 -3.74 -1.91
N TRP A 175 -7.26 -2.72 -1.69
CA TRP A 175 -5.95 -2.56 -2.29
C TRP A 175 -4.91 -2.38 -1.19
N ASP A 176 -3.68 -2.81 -1.44
CA ASP A 176 -2.60 -2.76 -0.46
C ASP A 176 -1.72 -1.52 -0.63
N SER A 177 -1.86 -0.80 -1.74
CA SER A 177 -1.02 0.35 -2.07
C SER A 177 -1.70 1.40 -2.95
N TYR A 178 -1.16 2.61 -2.87
CA TYR A 178 -1.48 3.77 -3.69
C TYR A 178 -0.25 4.20 -4.48
N VAL A 179 -0.44 4.67 -5.71
CA VAL A 179 0.60 5.36 -6.48
C VAL A 179 0.09 6.70 -6.96
N PHE A 180 0.85 7.77 -6.73
CA PHE A 180 0.44 9.11 -7.12
C PHE A 180 1.67 10.03 -7.26
N PRO A 181 1.59 11.09 -8.10
CA PRO A 181 2.54 12.18 -8.05
C PRO A 181 2.49 12.86 -6.67
N ARG A 182 3.62 13.08 -6.00
CA ARG A 182 3.72 13.74 -4.70
C ARG A 182 2.99 15.08 -4.69
N ALA A 183 3.14 15.84 -5.78
CA ALA A 183 2.50 17.13 -6.00
C ALA A 183 0.96 17.08 -5.94
N LEU A 184 0.35 15.90 -6.17
CA LEU A 184 -1.09 15.71 -6.02
C LEU A 184 -1.59 16.04 -4.61
N LEU A 185 -0.74 15.85 -3.60
CA LEU A 185 -1.06 16.07 -2.19
C LEU A 185 -0.40 17.32 -1.60
N GLU A 186 0.29 18.12 -2.42
CA GLU A 186 0.73 19.47 -2.01
C GLU A 186 -0.47 20.40 -1.79
N GLU A 187 -1.57 20.14 -2.51
CA GLU A 187 -2.89 20.63 -2.13
C GLU A 187 -3.26 20.01 -0.77
N LYS A 188 -3.25 20.82 0.30
CA LYS A 188 -3.42 20.35 1.70
C LYS A 188 -4.64 19.44 1.84
N ILE A 189 -4.39 18.14 2.02
CA ILE A 189 -5.41 17.17 2.37
C ILE A 189 -6.08 17.56 3.71
N SER A 190 -7.40 17.41 3.77
CA SER A 190 -8.19 17.80 4.94
C SER A 190 -8.09 16.72 6.01
N GLU A 191 -7.45 17.04 7.14
CA GLU A 191 -7.33 16.13 8.29
C GLU A 191 -8.68 15.56 8.76
N THR A 192 -9.70 16.42 8.82
CA THR A 192 -11.05 16.03 9.25
C THR A 192 -11.72 15.04 8.31
N ALA A 193 -11.32 14.98 7.03
CA ALA A 193 -11.83 13.98 6.09
C ALA A 193 -11.31 12.56 6.39
N PHE A 194 -10.24 12.43 7.16
CA PHE A 194 -9.65 11.16 7.59
C PHE A 194 -10.01 10.75 9.02
N GLN A 195 -10.91 11.50 9.67
CA GLN A 195 -11.40 11.20 11.00
C GLN A 195 -12.82 10.63 10.94
N ARG A 196 -13.17 9.80 11.92
CA ARG A 196 -14.52 9.24 12.13
C ARG A 196 -15.01 9.52 13.54
N GLY A 197 -16.32 9.62 13.69
CA GLY A 197 -16.95 9.61 15.01
C GLY A 197 -16.74 8.26 15.71
N VAL A 198 -16.44 8.31 17.02
CA VAL A 198 -16.37 7.15 17.91
C VAL A 198 -17.18 7.45 19.17
N LEU A 199 -17.88 6.44 19.70
CA LEU A 199 -18.70 6.60 20.91
C LEU A 199 -17.88 7.14 22.09
N THR A 200 -16.63 6.71 22.17
CA THR A 200 -15.63 7.19 23.11
C THR A 200 -14.36 7.45 22.33
N GLY A 201 -13.89 8.68 22.36
CA GLY A 201 -12.66 9.12 21.71
C GLY A 201 -11.40 8.54 22.34
N PRO A 202 -10.25 8.72 21.68
CA PRO A 202 -8.98 8.22 22.18
C PRO A 202 -8.60 8.76 23.57
N ASN A 203 -9.17 9.90 23.99
CA ASN A 203 -8.95 10.49 25.31
C ASN A 203 -10.12 10.27 26.29
N GLY A 204 -11.05 9.36 25.97
CA GLY A 204 -12.20 9.04 26.82
C GLY A 204 -13.42 9.95 26.63
N GLU A 205 -13.38 10.88 25.68
CA GLU A 205 -14.45 11.84 25.43
C GLU A 205 -15.66 11.20 24.73
N PRO A 206 -16.91 11.48 25.15
CA PRO A 206 -18.09 10.98 24.46
C PRO A 206 -18.22 11.63 23.07
N ASN A 207 -18.55 10.82 22.06
CA ASN A 207 -18.63 11.24 20.66
C ASN A 207 -17.32 11.84 20.10
N GLY A 208 -16.17 11.32 20.53
CA GLY A 208 -14.87 11.76 20.04
C GLY A 208 -14.63 11.46 18.56
N MET A 209 -13.49 11.95 18.05
CA MET A 209 -13.04 11.69 16.68
C MET A 209 -11.79 10.81 16.71
N ALA A 210 -11.69 9.85 15.78
CA ALA A 210 -10.54 8.97 15.66
C ALA A 210 -10.12 8.81 14.21
N TYR A 211 -8.82 8.66 13.95
CA TYR A 211 -8.32 8.33 12.61
C TYR A 211 -8.54 6.85 12.28
N PHE A 212 -8.37 6.50 11.00
CA PHE A 212 -8.32 5.12 10.51
C PHE A 212 -6.86 4.62 10.47
N PRO A 213 -6.46 3.66 11.34
CA PRO A 213 -5.16 3.01 11.23
C PRO A 213 -5.04 2.23 9.92
N MET A 214 -3.85 2.16 9.31
CA MET A 214 -3.65 1.48 8.02
C MET A 214 -4.09 0.00 7.98
N ASN A 215 -4.10 -0.73 9.11
CA ASN A 215 -4.48 -2.15 9.15
C ASN A 215 -5.95 -2.36 9.56
N MET A 216 -6.75 -1.29 9.63
CA MET A 216 -8.17 -1.39 9.92
C MET A 216 -8.94 -1.78 8.65
N GLN A 217 -9.87 -2.72 8.77
CA GLN A 217 -10.68 -3.17 7.64
C GLN A 217 -11.46 -1.99 7.02
N GLY A 218 -11.34 -1.81 5.71
CA GLY A 218 -11.99 -0.72 4.96
C GLY A 218 -11.34 0.65 5.16
N ALA A 219 -10.19 0.73 5.85
CA ALA A 219 -9.46 1.97 6.01
C ALA A 219 -8.86 2.45 4.69
N GLU A 220 -8.43 1.53 3.81
CA GLU A 220 -8.07 1.87 2.43
C GLU A 220 -9.22 2.59 1.71
N ASP A 221 -10.42 2.04 1.72
CA ASP A 221 -11.59 2.63 1.06
C ASP A 221 -11.91 4.05 1.57
N ALA A 222 -11.91 4.22 2.89
CA ALA A 222 -12.15 5.51 3.54
C ALA A 222 -11.05 6.53 3.18
N ALA A 223 -9.80 6.08 3.09
CA ALA A 223 -8.67 6.93 2.73
C ALA A 223 -8.77 7.41 1.28
N LEU A 224 -9.15 6.54 0.34
CA LEU A 224 -9.41 6.94 -1.05
C LEU A 224 -10.54 7.97 -1.13
N TRP A 225 -11.64 7.76 -0.39
CA TRP A 225 -12.72 8.73 -0.32
C TRP A 225 -12.26 10.10 0.19
N ALA A 226 -11.49 10.11 1.28
CA ALA A 226 -11.00 11.35 1.89
C ALA A 226 -10.14 12.16 0.92
N VAL A 227 -9.28 11.48 0.15
CA VAL A 227 -8.44 12.10 -0.90
C VAL A 227 -9.31 12.64 -2.05
N THR A 228 -10.21 11.82 -2.58
CA THR A 228 -11.04 12.17 -3.76
C THR A 228 -12.05 13.27 -3.50
N LYS A 229 -12.59 13.37 -2.27
CA LYS A 229 -13.58 14.41 -1.93
C LYS A 229 -12.99 15.83 -1.96
N LYS A 230 -11.69 15.98 -1.70
CA LYS A 230 -11.08 17.30 -1.51
C LYS A 230 -10.20 17.72 -2.68
N LEU A 231 -9.60 16.77 -3.39
CA LEU A 231 -8.82 17.06 -4.58
C LEU A 231 -9.73 17.16 -5.80
N ARG A 232 -9.88 18.36 -6.34
CA ARG A 232 -10.65 18.57 -7.58
C ARG A 232 -9.96 17.85 -8.75
N ASN A 233 -10.70 17.39 -9.75
CA ASN A 233 -10.14 16.87 -11.00
C ASN A 233 -9.06 15.78 -10.82
N ILE A 234 -9.19 14.93 -9.81
CA ILE A 234 -8.33 13.75 -9.63
C ILE A 234 -8.89 12.58 -10.46
N GLN A 235 -8.03 11.91 -11.21
CA GLN A 235 -8.37 10.66 -11.88
C GLN A 235 -7.95 9.49 -10.98
N VAL A 236 -8.93 8.69 -10.55
CA VAL A 236 -8.64 7.43 -9.84
C VAL A 236 -8.71 6.28 -10.84
N ALA A 237 -7.65 5.48 -10.87
CA ALA A 237 -7.58 4.32 -11.74
C ALA A 237 -7.08 3.07 -11.03
N TYR A 238 -7.53 1.93 -11.53
CA TYR A 238 -7.09 0.63 -11.06
C TYR A 238 -5.78 0.23 -11.74
N GLY A 239 -4.70 0.11 -10.98
CA GLY A 239 -3.35 -0.03 -11.55
C GLY A 239 -2.83 -1.47 -11.69
N CYS A 240 -3.63 -2.51 -11.39
CA CYS A 240 -3.05 -3.86 -11.28
C CYS A 240 -2.54 -4.46 -12.60
N ASP A 241 -3.06 -4.02 -13.74
CA ASP A 241 -2.56 -4.44 -15.06
C ASP A 241 -1.28 -3.71 -15.46
N ILE A 242 -0.93 -2.63 -14.75
CA ILE A 242 0.19 -1.73 -15.06
C ILE A 242 1.36 -2.00 -14.11
N ILE A 243 1.10 -1.95 -12.80
CA ILE A 243 2.09 -2.13 -11.74
C ILE A 243 1.68 -3.34 -10.90
N LYS A 244 2.57 -4.32 -10.85
CA LYS A 244 2.38 -5.57 -10.11
C LYS A 244 3.02 -5.46 -8.72
N THR A 245 2.21 -5.73 -7.70
CA THR A 245 2.66 -5.89 -6.33
C THR A 245 2.34 -7.29 -5.80
N TRP A 246 3.24 -7.82 -5.00
CA TRP A 246 3.24 -9.19 -4.48
C TRP A 246 3.21 -9.14 -2.96
N HIS A 247 2.19 -9.74 -2.36
CA HIS A 247 2.00 -9.70 -0.91
C HIS A 247 2.79 -10.83 -0.26
N PHE A 248 3.72 -10.50 0.66
CA PHE A 248 4.47 -11.51 1.40
C PHE A 248 3.87 -11.72 2.81
N HIS A 249 2.91 -12.63 2.97
CA HIS A 249 2.42 -13.04 4.28
C HIS A 249 3.41 -14.01 4.97
N ALA A 250 4.63 -13.54 5.19
CA ALA A 250 5.68 -14.32 5.83
C ALA A 250 5.70 -14.14 7.36
N ALA A 251 4.97 -13.17 7.93
CA ALA A 251 4.94 -12.90 9.38
C ALA A 251 3.56 -13.16 9.99
N ARG A 252 3.52 -13.52 11.28
CA ARG A 252 2.28 -13.54 12.06
C ARG A 252 1.72 -12.12 12.11
N LYS A 253 0.39 -11.93 11.90
CA LYS A 253 -0.25 -10.62 12.09
C LYS A 253 0.19 -10.06 13.45
N MET A 254 0.75 -8.85 13.47
CA MET A 254 1.37 -8.28 14.67
C MET A 254 0.36 -7.84 15.73
N HIS A 255 -0.94 -7.85 15.43
CA HIS A 255 -1.99 -7.47 16.38
C HIS A 255 -3.02 -8.58 16.57
N LEU A 256 -3.29 -8.93 17.83
CA LEU A 256 -4.43 -9.78 18.22
C LEU A 256 -5.79 -9.11 17.95
N SER A 257 -5.79 -7.78 17.78
CA SER A 257 -6.97 -6.93 17.55
C SER A 257 -7.16 -6.49 16.09
N GLY A 258 -6.26 -6.85 15.17
CA GLY A 258 -6.23 -6.43 13.76
C GLY A 258 -7.33 -7.04 12.88
N GLY A 259 -8.55 -7.10 13.39
CA GLY A 259 -9.68 -7.74 12.73
C GLY A 259 -10.91 -7.94 13.61
N LYS A 260 -11.12 -7.16 14.69
CA LYS A 260 -12.50 -7.07 15.21
C LYS A 260 -13.34 -6.47 14.07
N GLN A 261 -14.12 -7.33 13.42
CA GLN A 261 -15.18 -6.92 12.51
C GLN A 261 -16.08 -6.00 13.30
N ILE A 262 -15.93 -4.71 13.10
CA ILE A 262 -16.98 -3.78 13.44
C ILE A 262 -17.86 -3.77 12.18
N HIS A 263 -19.13 -4.15 12.34
CA HIS A 263 -20.08 -4.13 11.25
C HIS A 263 -20.34 -2.66 10.89
N TRP A 264 -20.04 -2.27 9.66
CA TRP A 264 -20.19 -0.90 9.18
C TRP A 264 -21.31 -0.82 8.14
N ASP A 265 -22.02 0.30 8.14
CA ASP A 265 -23.00 0.66 7.10
C ASP A 265 -22.30 1.52 6.03
N TRP A 266 -22.30 1.01 4.80
CA TRP A 266 -21.59 1.57 3.64
C TRP A 266 -22.64 2.06 2.64
N GLN A 267 -22.66 3.37 2.34
CA GLN A 267 -23.78 3.97 1.59
C GLN A 267 -23.37 4.82 0.39
N HIS A 268 -22.16 5.42 0.34
CA HIS A 268 -21.83 6.30 -0.79
C HIS A 268 -20.95 5.64 -1.84
N PRO A 269 -21.36 5.63 -3.12
CA PRO A 269 -20.56 5.07 -4.19
C PRO A 269 -19.40 6.00 -4.62
N ILE A 270 -18.15 5.50 -4.67
CA ILE A 270 -17.07 6.04 -5.52
C ILE A 270 -17.02 5.20 -6.79
N THR A 271 -17.07 5.83 -7.95
CA THR A 271 -16.82 5.12 -9.21
C THR A 271 -15.34 5.16 -9.54
N ILE A 272 -14.70 3.99 -9.60
CA ILE A 272 -13.32 3.85 -10.05
C ILE A 272 -13.35 3.51 -11.53
N SER A 273 -12.75 4.36 -12.36
CA SER A 273 -12.64 4.10 -13.80
C SER A 273 -11.44 3.19 -14.10
N GLY A 274 -11.62 2.16 -14.93
CA GLY A 274 -10.54 1.31 -15.41
C GLY A 274 -10.87 0.65 -16.74
N LYS A 275 -9.99 0.81 -17.74
CA LYS A 275 -10.03 0.02 -18.97
C LYS A 275 -9.06 -1.15 -18.80
N ALA A 276 -9.57 -2.36 -18.59
CA ALA A 276 -8.78 -3.56 -18.83
C ALA A 276 -8.50 -3.62 -20.33
N HIS A 277 -7.24 -3.81 -20.74
CA HIS A 277 -6.86 -3.94 -22.16
C HIS A 277 -7.40 -5.22 -22.84
N THR A 278 -8.38 -5.89 -22.23
CA THR A 278 -9.26 -6.87 -22.87
C THR A 278 -10.72 -6.54 -22.53
N ARG A 279 -11.33 -5.71 -23.37
CA ARG A 279 -12.77 -5.62 -23.69
C ARG A 279 -13.78 -5.91 -22.56
N VAL A 280 -13.64 -5.29 -21.39
CA VAL A 280 -14.73 -5.05 -20.42
C VAL A 280 -14.45 -3.71 -19.73
N GLU A 281 -15.28 -2.71 -19.98
CA GLU A 281 -15.29 -1.48 -19.16
C GLU A 281 -15.95 -1.83 -17.83
N PHE A 282 -15.17 -1.78 -16.74
CA PHE A 282 -15.71 -2.00 -15.41
C PHE A 282 -16.01 -0.65 -14.77
N ASN A 283 -17.30 -0.29 -14.68
CA ASN A 283 -17.79 0.72 -13.74
C ASN A 283 -17.87 0.08 -12.36
N ASN A 284 -16.75 0.04 -11.64
CA ASN A 284 -16.75 -0.46 -10.27
C ASN A 284 -17.16 0.65 -9.32
N THR A 285 -18.34 0.46 -8.73
CA THR A 285 -18.87 1.33 -7.68
C THR A 285 -18.45 0.80 -6.32
N LEU A 286 -17.59 1.54 -5.64
CA LEU A 286 -17.12 1.24 -4.30
C LEU A 286 -18.01 1.92 -3.27
N LEU A 287 -18.67 1.16 -2.40
CA LEU A 287 -19.42 1.76 -1.30
C LEU A 287 -18.42 2.28 -0.26
N VAL A 288 -18.58 3.52 0.17
CA VAL A 288 -17.80 4.16 1.24
C VAL A 288 -18.68 4.32 2.49
N PRO A 289 -18.06 4.47 3.68
CA PRO A 289 -18.81 4.58 4.92
C PRO A 289 -19.71 5.82 4.86
N THR A 290 -20.93 5.70 5.38
CA THR A 290 -21.84 6.84 5.56
C THR A 290 -21.13 7.98 6.33
N PRO A 291 -21.32 9.27 5.97
CA PRO A 291 -20.80 10.38 6.74
C PRO A 291 -21.50 10.37 8.09
N TRP A 292 -20.72 9.96 9.08
CA TRP A 292 -20.88 10.25 10.49
C TRP A 292 -21.40 11.68 10.67
N ARG A 293 -22.67 11.81 11.08
CA ARG A 293 -23.48 13.03 11.30
C ARG A 293 -23.00 14.29 10.56
N LYS A 294 -23.78 14.72 9.56
CA LYS A 294 -23.82 16.13 9.12
C LYS A 294 -23.79 17.06 10.35
N PRO A 295 -22.79 17.94 10.53
CA PRO A 295 -23.09 19.25 11.11
C PRO A 295 -24.25 19.80 10.29
N ARG A 296 -25.26 20.38 10.94
CA ARG A 296 -26.55 20.71 10.34
C ARG A 296 -26.50 21.66 9.12
N ASP A 297 -25.32 22.13 8.71
CA ASP A 297 -25.18 23.35 7.93
C ASP A 297 -24.48 23.20 6.56
N GLU A 298 -24.22 21.99 6.05
CA GLU A 298 -23.68 21.85 4.68
C GLU A 298 -24.51 20.87 3.84
N LEU A 299 -25.36 21.45 2.98
CA LEU A 299 -26.12 20.78 1.92
C LEU A 299 -25.36 20.86 0.58
N ASP A 300 -25.51 19.76 -0.16
CA ASP A 300 -25.41 19.58 -1.61
C ASP A 300 -24.06 19.79 -2.32
N ASP A 301 -23.52 18.67 -2.83
CA ASP A 301 -23.07 18.52 -4.22
C ASP A 301 -22.90 17.03 -4.53
N ALA A 302 -23.79 16.50 -5.38
CA ALA A 302 -23.64 15.16 -5.96
C ALA A 302 -22.61 15.24 -7.09
N PHE A 303 -21.40 14.71 -6.86
CA PHE A 303 -20.38 14.63 -7.90
C PHE A 303 -20.68 13.48 -8.87
N VAL A 304 -20.91 13.84 -10.14
CA VAL A 304 -20.90 12.92 -11.28
C VAL A 304 -19.49 12.90 -11.86
N ILE A 305 -18.83 11.74 -11.84
CA ILE A 305 -17.57 11.52 -12.57
C ILE A 305 -17.92 11.40 -14.05
N GLN A 306 -17.52 12.39 -14.86
CA GLN A 306 -17.77 12.36 -16.30
C GLN A 306 -16.80 11.41 -17.03
N PRO A 307 -17.24 10.68 -18.06
CA PRO A 307 -16.34 9.93 -18.94
C PRO A 307 -15.48 10.92 -19.74
N ALA A 308 -14.17 10.68 -19.78
CA ALA A 308 -13.29 11.40 -20.70
C ALA A 308 -13.58 10.96 -22.14
N GLU A 309 -14.11 11.87 -22.96
CA GLU A 309 -14.20 11.70 -24.41
C GLU A 309 -12.78 11.66 -25.00
N PHE A 310 -12.45 10.54 -25.66
CA PHE A 310 -11.30 10.46 -26.56
C PHE A 310 -11.67 11.17 -27.85
N MET A 311 -11.14 12.37 -28.09
CA MET A 311 -11.11 12.93 -29.44
C MET A 311 -9.99 12.27 -30.23
N GLN A 312 -10.40 11.56 -31.29
CA GLN A 312 -9.59 11.38 -32.49
C GLN A 312 -9.30 12.77 -33.07
N GLN A 313 -8.02 13.12 -33.17
CA GLN A 313 -7.40 13.79 -34.31
C GLN A 313 -5.88 13.73 -34.14
#